data_AF-A0A9D3VUT2-F1
#
_entry.id   AF-A0A9D3VUT2-F1
#
_cell.length_a   1.000
_cell.length_b   1.000
_cell.length_c   1.000
_cell.angle_alpha   90.00
_cell.angle_beta   90.00
_cell.angle_gamma   90.00
#
_symmetry.space_group_name_H-M   'P 1'
#
loop_
_entity.id
_entity.type
_entity.pdbx_description
1 polymer ?
#
loop_
_entity_poly.entity_id
_entity_poly.type
_entity_poly.pdbx_seq_one_letter_code
_entity_poly.pdbx_strand_id
1 'polypeptide(L)'
;MALVVGKDMVTGSFAQTFVDIDLDDDNIDSVPIDCENEATEEVRTNVSSSGTSKRKRKKAQESVEDEQIKLVSEQLGEIANALKQFTADKTPHLYEEVMSMEVEGFDDDFLCSVFDYLVSHESEEKAFLVKSKKHRKIWLQKFSQG
;
A
#
# COMPACT_ATOMS: atom_id res chain seq x y z
N MET A 1 48.00 -28.33 -31.48
CA MET A 1 48.04 -26.85 -31.49
C MET A 1 46.66 -26.39 -31.01
N ALA A 2 46.42 -25.73 -29.89
CA ALA A 2 47.19 -25.28 -28.74
C ALA A 2 46.24 -25.26 -27.51
N LEU A 3 46.78 -25.42 -26.30
CA LEU A 3 46.06 -25.19 -25.04
C LEU A 3 46.07 -23.69 -24.72
N VAL A 4 44.92 -23.12 -24.36
CA VAL A 4 44.86 -21.89 -23.55
C VAL A 4 43.83 -22.08 -22.43
N VAL A 5 44.37 -22.13 -21.22
CA VAL A 5 43.67 -21.93 -19.95
C VAL A 5 43.62 -20.43 -19.69
N GLY A 6 42.46 -19.90 -19.29
CA GLY A 6 42.31 -18.56 -18.74
C GLY A 6 41.41 -18.63 -17.52
N LYS A 7 42.02 -18.58 -16.33
CA LYS A 7 41.36 -18.52 -15.02
C LYS A 7 41.08 -17.05 -14.71
N ASP A 8 39.80 -16.68 -14.59
CA ASP A 8 39.43 -15.35 -14.10
C ASP A 8 38.85 -15.48 -12.69
N MET A 9 39.58 -14.92 -11.72
CA MET A 9 39.16 -14.75 -10.33
C MET A 9 39.20 -13.26 -10.03
N VAL A 10 38.05 -12.60 -10.02
CA VAL A 10 37.96 -11.22 -9.54
C VAL A 10 37.65 -11.27 -8.05
N THR A 11 38.70 -11.32 -7.23
CA THR A 11 38.60 -11.05 -5.79
C THR A 11 38.62 -9.54 -5.61
N GLY A 12 37.45 -8.94 -5.38
CA GLY A 12 37.34 -7.53 -4.98
C GLY A 12 37.72 -7.36 -3.52
N SER A 13 38.88 -6.77 -3.27
CA SER A 13 39.34 -6.31 -1.95
C SER A 13 38.91 -4.86 -1.76
N PHE A 14 38.01 -4.57 -0.82
CA PHE A 14 37.79 -3.20 -0.35
C PHE A 14 38.64 -2.97 0.90
N ALA A 15 39.77 -2.30 0.71
CA ALA A 15 40.51 -1.65 1.78
C ALA A 15 39.99 -0.21 1.88
N GLN A 16 39.21 0.11 2.91
CA GLN A 16 38.88 1.50 3.24
C GLN A 16 39.91 1.99 4.26
N THR A 17 41.01 2.53 3.76
CA THR A 17 41.94 3.34 4.55
C THR A 17 41.31 4.71 4.76
N PHE A 18 41.05 5.10 6.01
CA PHE A 18 40.74 6.48 6.36
C PHE A 18 42.05 7.26 6.37
N VAL A 19 42.23 8.15 5.40
CA VAL A 19 43.29 9.17 5.42
C VAL A 19 42.60 10.53 5.44
N ASP A 20 42.77 11.17 6.60
CA ASP A 20 43.01 12.58 6.86
C ASP A 20 42.41 13.61 5.91
N ILE A 21 41.41 14.33 6.43
CA ILE A 21 41.06 15.65 5.90
C ILE A 21 42.00 16.63 6.60
N ASP A 22 42.98 17.11 5.84
CA ASP A 22 43.84 18.23 6.19
C ASP A 22 42.96 19.49 6.30
N LEU A 23 42.66 19.91 7.53
CA LEU A 23 41.95 21.15 7.81
C LEU A 23 42.97 22.10 8.43
N ASP A 24 43.56 22.93 7.58
CA ASP A 24 44.38 24.04 8.00
C ASP A 24 43.59 24.94 8.95
N ASP A 25 44.28 25.23 10.05
CA ASP A 25 43.96 26.00 11.23
C ASP A 25 43.49 27.43 10.92
N ASP A 26 42.36 27.83 11.53
CA ASP A 26 42.33 29.06 12.32
C ASP A 26 41.13 29.04 13.27
N ASN A 27 41.43 28.62 14.51
CA ASN A 27 41.13 29.39 15.73
C ASN A 27 39.71 29.35 16.36
N ILE A 28 39.63 28.52 17.43
CA ILE A 28 39.01 28.74 18.77
C ILE A 28 37.50 28.38 18.88
N ASP A 29 37.05 27.44 19.71
CA ASP A 29 37.38 27.22 21.12
C ASP A 29 37.26 25.73 21.50
N SER A 30 38.21 25.26 22.30
CA SER A 30 38.41 23.86 22.66
C SER A 30 37.69 23.51 23.97
N VAL A 31 37.27 22.25 24.16
CA VAL A 31 37.63 21.39 25.32
C VAL A 31 37.11 19.96 25.02
N PRO A 32 37.88 18.91 25.36
CA PRO A 32 37.98 17.70 24.57
C PRO A 32 37.02 16.59 25.02
N ILE A 33 36.56 15.79 24.07
CA ILE A 33 35.98 14.48 24.35
C ILE A 33 37.16 13.54 24.60
N ASP A 34 37.52 13.39 25.86
CA ASP A 34 38.47 12.38 26.33
C ASP A 34 37.80 11.01 26.24
N CYS A 35 38.17 10.25 25.21
CA CYS A 35 37.79 8.85 25.04
C CYS A 35 39.05 8.00 25.22
N GLU A 36 39.49 7.83 26.46
CA GLU A 36 40.48 6.81 26.77
C GLU A 36 39.84 5.41 26.78
N ASN A 37 40.50 4.53 26.03
CA ASN A 37 40.25 3.12 25.97
C ASN A 37 40.85 2.40 27.20
N GLU A 38 40.29 1.22 27.44
CA GLU A 38 40.60 0.21 28.44
C GLU A 38 42.07 0.01 28.89
N ALA A 39 42.35 0.23 30.17
CA ALA A 39 43.33 -0.58 30.92
C ALA A 39 43.11 -0.48 32.44
N THR A 40 42.66 -1.61 33.01
CA THR A 40 43.09 -2.20 34.30
C THR A 40 43.29 -1.29 35.52
N GLU A 41 42.48 -1.52 36.57
CA GLU A 41 42.90 -1.92 37.93
C GLU A 41 41.79 -1.58 38.96
N GLU A 42 41.10 -2.63 39.38
CA GLU A 42 40.52 -2.90 40.70
C GLU A 42 40.52 -1.81 41.81
N VAL A 43 39.33 -1.30 42.16
CA VAL A 43 39.00 -0.89 43.53
C VAL A 43 37.63 -1.46 43.94
N ARG A 44 37.70 -2.46 44.83
CA ARG A 44 36.56 -2.98 45.59
C ARG A 44 35.89 -1.85 46.36
N THR A 45 34.61 -1.59 46.10
CA THR A 45 33.71 -1.10 47.15
C THR A 45 32.39 -1.89 47.09
N ASN A 46 32.11 -2.55 48.22
CA ASN A 46 30.90 -3.32 48.41
C ASN A 46 29.75 -2.34 48.61
N VAL A 47 28.81 -2.26 47.67
CA VAL A 47 27.49 -1.71 47.96
C VAL A 47 26.46 -2.76 47.61
N SER A 48 26.05 -3.47 48.65
CA SER A 48 24.84 -4.26 48.65
C SER A 48 23.65 -3.34 48.39
N SER A 49 22.85 -3.62 47.37
CA SER A 49 21.40 -3.48 47.51
C SER A 49 20.68 -4.40 46.53
N SER A 50 20.04 -5.41 47.12
CA SER A 50 18.96 -6.16 46.53
C SER A 50 17.81 -5.20 46.22
N GLY A 51 17.35 -5.22 44.97
CA GLY A 51 16.16 -4.51 44.55
C GLY A 51 15.61 -5.13 43.29
N THR A 52 14.75 -6.15 43.45
CA THR A 52 13.96 -6.69 42.33
C THR A 52 13.08 -5.58 41.77
N SER A 53 13.55 -4.90 40.74
CA SER A 53 12.72 -3.95 40.01
C SER A 53 11.74 -4.77 39.15
N LYS A 54 10.59 -5.08 39.74
CA LYS A 54 9.42 -5.54 39.01
C LYS A 54 9.04 -4.38 38.07
N ARG A 55 9.57 -4.42 36.85
CA ARG A 55 9.23 -3.48 35.77
C ARG A 55 7.75 -3.68 35.44
N LYS A 56 6.89 -2.98 36.19
CA LYS A 56 5.48 -2.80 35.88
C LYS A 56 5.44 -2.22 34.48
N ARG A 57 4.94 -2.98 33.49
CA ARG A 57 4.61 -2.44 32.17
C ARG A 57 3.60 -1.32 32.42
N LYS A 58 4.06 -0.07 32.35
CA LYS A 58 3.19 1.10 32.34
C LYS A 58 2.35 0.96 31.07
N LYS A 59 1.02 0.84 31.20
CA LYS A 59 0.14 0.99 30.05
C LYS A 59 0.46 2.36 29.46
N ALA A 60 0.90 2.36 28.21
CA ALA A 60 1.11 3.59 27.45
C ALA A 60 -0.18 4.40 27.54
N GLN A 61 -0.06 5.67 27.95
CA GLN A 61 -1.10 6.64 27.67
C GLN A 61 -1.21 6.68 26.15
N GLU A 62 -2.40 6.42 25.62
CA GLU A 62 -2.72 6.67 24.21
C GLU A 62 -2.27 8.09 23.90
N SER A 63 -1.21 8.19 23.11
CA SER A 63 -0.60 9.47 22.81
C SER A 63 -1.45 10.17 21.74
N VAL A 64 -1.31 11.48 21.61
CA VAL A 64 -1.93 12.24 20.51
C VAL A 64 -1.51 11.68 19.13
N GLU A 65 -0.38 10.97 19.06
CA GLU A 65 0.08 10.27 17.85
C GLU A 65 -0.75 8.99 17.60
N ASP A 66 -1.12 8.25 18.64
CA ASP A 66 -1.97 7.06 18.54
C ASP A 66 -3.39 7.41 18.05
N GLU A 67 -3.95 8.53 18.50
CA GLU A 67 -5.25 9.04 18.01
C GLU A 67 -5.20 9.44 16.53
N GLN A 68 -4.11 10.06 16.09
CA GLN A 68 -3.90 10.40 14.68
C GLN A 68 -3.75 9.15 13.81
N ILE A 69 -3.00 8.14 14.28
CA ILE A 69 -2.85 6.86 13.58
C ILE A 69 -4.20 6.18 13.43
N LYS A 70 -5.05 6.20 14.47
CA LYS A 70 -6.42 5.66 14.41
C LYS A 70 -7.25 6.38 13.35
N LEU A 71 -7.26 7.71 13.35
CA LEU A 71 -7.98 8.53 12.35
C LEU A 71 -7.53 8.22 10.92
N VAL A 72 -6.22 8.15 10.67
CA VAL A 72 -5.68 7.81 9.35
C VAL A 72 -6.05 6.39 8.96
N SER A 73 -6.04 5.44 9.91
CA SER A 73 -6.45 4.06 9.64
C SER A 73 -7.92 3.93 9.28
N GLU A 74 -8.79 4.73 9.90
CA GLU A 74 -10.23 4.79 9.57
C GLU A 74 -10.43 5.35 8.16
N GLN A 75 -9.81 6.49 7.82
CA GLN A 75 -9.88 7.06 6.46
C GLN A 75 -9.32 6.12 5.40
N LEU A 76 -8.22 5.42 5.70
CA LEU A 76 -7.66 4.43 4.79
C LEU A 76 -8.63 3.25 4.58
N GLY A 77 -9.35 2.85 5.63
CA GLY A 77 -10.41 1.86 5.56
C GLY A 77 -11.57 2.30 4.65
N GLU A 78 -11.99 3.56 4.74
CA GLU A 78 -13.03 4.13 3.86
C GLU A 78 -12.58 4.13 2.39
N ILE A 79 -11.35 4.56 2.12
CA ILE A 79 -10.77 4.56 0.77
C ILE A 79 -10.70 3.13 0.22
N ALA A 80 -10.22 2.18 1.03
CA ALA A 80 -10.15 0.77 0.62
C ALA A 80 -11.54 0.20 0.31
N ASN A 81 -12.56 0.53 1.11
CA ASN A 81 -13.94 0.13 0.85
C ASN A 81 -14.49 0.76 -0.43
N ALA A 82 -14.27 2.06 -0.65
CA ALA A 82 -14.67 2.75 -1.88
C ALA A 82 -14.02 2.12 -3.13
N LEU A 83 -12.72 1.79 -3.07
CA LEU A 83 -12.01 1.09 -4.15
C LEU A 83 -12.56 -0.33 -4.38
N LYS A 84 -12.92 -1.04 -3.32
CA LYS A 84 -13.57 -2.36 -3.40
C LYS A 84 -14.94 -2.29 -4.07
N GLN A 85 -15.73 -1.25 -3.81
CA GLN A 85 -17.01 -1.03 -4.48
C GLN A 85 -16.85 -0.53 -5.92
N PHE A 86 -15.78 0.24 -6.19
CA PHE A 86 -15.45 0.69 -7.54
C PHE A 86 -15.08 -0.48 -8.47
N THR A 87 -14.40 -1.49 -7.92
CA THR A 87 -13.98 -2.71 -8.63
C THR A 87 -15.01 -3.84 -8.58
N ALA A 88 -16.12 -3.67 -7.87
CA ALA A 88 -17.15 -4.69 -7.84
C ALA A 88 -17.77 -4.86 -9.23
N ASP A 89 -17.72 -6.09 -9.76
CA ASP A 89 -18.35 -6.45 -11.02
C ASP A 89 -19.87 -6.23 -10.90
N LYS A 90 -20.38 -5.23 -11.62
CA LYS A 90 -21.81 -4.89 -11.66
C LYS A 90 -22.58 -5.69 -12.73
N THR A 91 -21.86 -6.51 -13.48
CA THR A 91 -22.38 -7.41 -14.53
C THR A 91 -23.59 -8.24 -14.10
N PRO A 92 -23.65 -8.89 -12.91
CA PRO A 92 -24.85 -9.63 -12.50
C PRO A 92 -26.07 -8.72 -12.33
N HIS A 93 -25.89 -7.51 -11.78
CA HIS A 93 -26.98 -6.55 -11.63
C HIS A 93 -27.49 -6.04 -12.99
N LEU A 94 -26.59 -5.84 -13.96
CA LEU A 94 -26.97 -5.48 -15.32
C LEU A 94 -27.82 -6.56 -15.97
N TYR A 95 -27.41 -7.83 -15.85
CA TYR A 95 -28.14 -8.96 -16.43
C TYR A 95 -29.57 -9.03 -15.91
N GLU A 96 -29.75 -9.01 -14.59
CA GLU A 96 -31.07 -9.03 -13.95
C GLU A 96 -31.96 -7.87 -14.45
N GLU A 97 -31.39 -6.67 -14.56
CA GLU A 97 -32.13 -5.49 -15.00
C GLU A 97 -32.55 -5.55 -16.47
N VAL A 98 -31.68 -6.04 -17.35
CA VAL A 98 -32.00 -6.25 -18.77
C VAL A 98 -33.08 -7.32 -18.92
N MET A 99 -32.93 -8.46 -18.23
CA MET A 99 -33.89 -9.56 -18.29
C MET A 99 -35.25 -9.22 -17.69
N SER A 100 -35.30 -8.28 -16.73
CA SER A 100 -36.59 -7.81 -16.19
C SER A 100 -37.49 -7.13 -17.23
N MET A 101 -36.96 -6.77 -18.41
CA MET A 101 -37.77 -6.25 -19.52
C MET A 101 -38.49 -7.35 -20.32
N GLU A 102 -38.21 -8.64 -20.10
CA GLU A 102 -39.00 -9.74 -20.67
C GLU A 102 -40.50 -9.59 -20.32
N VAL A 103 -40.79 -9.12 -19.09
CA VAL A 103 -42.17 -8.82 -18.62
C VAL A 103 -42.87 -7.75 -19.47
N GLU A 104 -42.11 -6.90 -20.18
CA GLU A 104 -42.64 -5.89 -21.10
C GLU A 104 -42.91 -6.43 -22.52
N GLY A 105 -42.65 -7.72 -22.76
CA GLY A 105 -42.91 -8.44 -24.00
C GLY A 105 -41.73 -8.47 -24.99
N PHE A 106 -40.49 -8.24 -24.51
CA PHE A 106 -39.30 -8.43 -25.33
C PHE A 106 -38.86 -9.89 -25.32
N ASP A 107 -38.32 -10.32 -26.46
CA ASP A 107 -37.79 -11.68 -26.66
C ASP A 107 -36.46 -11.88 -25.90
N ASP A 108 -36.26 -13.06 -25.32
CA ASP A 108 -35.09 -13.38 -24.48
C ASP A 108 -33.78 -13.35 -25.28
N ASP A 109 -33.77 -13.87 -26.52
CA ASP A 109 -32.59 -13.86 -27.39
C ASP A 109 -32.20 -12.40 -27.76
N PHE A 110 -33.20 -11.54 -27.96
CA PHE A 110 -32.98 -10.11 -28.15
C PHE A 110 -32.40 -9.44 -26.90
N LEU A 111 -32.91 -9.74 -25.71
CA LEU A 111 -32.39 -9.20 -24.45
C LEU A 111 -30.97 -9.67 -24.16
N CYS A 112 -30.62 -10.92 -24.50
CA CYS A 112 -29.25 -11.42 -24.45
C CYS A 112 -28.32 -10.61 -25.37
N SER A 113 -28.75 -10.34 -26.60
CA SER A 113 -27.99 -9.52 -27.55
C SER A 113 -27.78 -8.09 -27.05
N VAL A 114 -28.79 -7.50 -26.41
CA VAL A 114 -28.69 -6.18 -25.77
C VAL A 114 -27.70 -6.22 -24.61
N PHE A 115 -27.75 -7.27 -23.78
CA PHE A 115 -26.82 -7.42 -22.67
C PHE A 115 -25.37 -7.47 -23.17
N ASP A 116 -25.07 -8.29 -24.17
CA ASP A 116 -23.73 -8.37 -24.76
C ASP A 116 -23.28 -7.02 -25.35
N TYR A 117 -24.21 -6.28 -25.96
CA TYR A 117 -23.95 -4.92 -26.42
C TYR A 117 -23.62 -3.96 -25.27
N LEU A 118 -24.39 -3.97 -24.18
CA LEU A 118 -24.18 -3.08 -23.04
C LEU A 118 -22.87 -3.41 -22.31
N VAL A 119 -22.53 -4.69 -22.16
CA VAL A 119 -21.25 -5.14 -21.57
C VAL A 119 -20.06 -4.62 -22.38
N SER A 120 -20.19 -4.53 -23.71
CA SER A 120 -19.15 -3.94 -24.57
C SER A 120 -19.17 -2.41 -24.62
N HIS A 121 -20.27 -1.78 -24.20
CA HIS A 121 -20.47 -0.32 -24.23
C HIS A 121 -20.81 0.22 -22.84
N GLU A 122 -19.78 0.35 -22.00
CA GLU A 122 -19.89 0.78 -20.59
C GLU A 122 -20.67 2.11 -20.40
N SER A 123 -20.57 3.05 -21.35
CA SER A 123 -21.31 4.32 -21.29
C SER A 123 -22.82 4.12 -21.48
N GLU A 124 -23.22 3.21 -22.36
CA GLU A 124 -24.62 2.88 -22.62
C GLU A 124 -25.20 2.01 -21.51
N GLU A 125 -24.40 1.09 -20.96
CA GLU A 125 -24.73 0.35 -19.75
C GLU A 125 -25.10 1.29 -18.60
N LYS A 126 -24.19 2.22 -18.26
CA LYS A 126 -24.40 3.19 -17.19
C LYS A 126 -25.64 4.03 -17.46
N ALA A 127 -25.83 4.50 -18.69
CA ALA A 127 -27.01 5.26 -19.07
C ALA A 127 -28.30 4.43 -18.96
N PHE A 128 -28.26 3.14 -19.31
CA PHE A 128 -29.39 2.21 -19.21
C PHE A 128 -29.77 1.95 -17.75
N LEU A 129 -28.80 1.71 -16.87
CA LEU A 129 -29.03 1.48 -15.45
C LEU A 129 -29.65 2.70 -14.74
N VAL A 130 -29.31 3.93 -15.16
CA VAL A 130 -29.90 5.16 -14.59
C VAL A 130 -31.32 5.43 -15.09
N LYS A 131 -31.70 4.90 -16.26
CA LYS A 131 -33.04 5.12 -16.83
C LYS A 131 -34.12 4.44 -15.98
N SER A 132 -35.30 5.07 -15.91
CA SER A 132 -36.49 4.41 -15.38
C SER A 132 -36.97 3.29 -16.31
N LYS A 133 -37.77 2.35 -15.80
CA LYS A 133 -38.32 1.24 -16.59
C LYS A 133 -38.97 1.68 -17.91
N LYS A 134 -39.74 2.79 -17.89
CA LYS A 134 -40.36 3.37 -19.09
C LYS A 134 -39.32 3.83 -20.12
N HIS A 135 -38.25 4.48 -19.66
CA HIS A 135 -37.18 4.95 -20.54
C HIS A 135 -36.30 3.81 -21.06
N ARG A 136 -36.08 2.75 -20.28
CA ARG A 136 -35.40 1.53 -20.72
C ARG A 136 -36.18 0.86 -21.87
N LYS A 137 -37.50 0.73 -21.73
CA LYS A 137 -38.38 0.23 -22.80
C LYS A 137 -38.26 1.04 -24.10
N ILE A 138 -38.34 2.37 -24.00
CA ILE A 138 -38.20 3.26 -25.18
C ILE A 138 -36.81 3.11 -25.81
N TRP A 139 -35.78 2.99 -24.98
CA TRP A 139 -34.41 2.80 -25.46
C TRP A 139 -34.27 1.46 -26.21
N LEU A 140 -34.78 0.35 -25.65
CA LEU A 140 -34.78 -0.97 -26.30
C LEU A 140 -35.52 -0.96 -27.64
N GLN A 141 -36.67 -0.27 -27.71
CA GLN A 141 -37.42 -0.11 -28.96
C GLN A 141 -36.63 0.63 -30.03
N LYS A 142 -35.79 1.60 -29.64
CA LYS A 142 -34.91 2.31 -30.58
C LYS A 142 -33.71 1.46 -30.96
N PHE A 143 -33.17 0.69 -30.02
CA PHE A 143 -32.07 -0.23 -30.25
C PHE A 143 -32.45 -1.30 -31.28
N SER A 144 -33.68 -1.84 -31.23
CA SER A 144 -34.15 -2.84 -32.19
C SER A 144 -34.45 -2.29 -33.60
N GLN A 145 -34.40 -0.96 -33.79
CA GLN A 145 -34.63 -0.30 -35.09
C GLN A 145 -33.31 0.07 -35.80
N GLY A 146 -32.18 -0.08 -35.12
CA GLY A 146 -30.83 0.25 -35.60
C GLY A 146 -30.16 -0.87 -36.37
#